data_AF-A0A505HVJ6-F1
#
_entry.id   AF-A0A505HVJ6-F1
#
_cell.length_a   1.000
_cell.length_b   1.000
_cell.length_c   1.000
_cell.angle_alpha   90.00
_cell.angle_beta   90.00
_cell.angle_gamma   90.00
#
_symmetry.space_group_name_H-M   'P 1'
#
loop_
_entity.id
_entity.type
_entity.pdbx_description
1 polymer ?
#
loop_
_entity_poly.entity_id
_entity_poly.type
_entity_poly.pdbx_seq_one_letter_code
_entity_poly.pdbx_strand_id
1 'polypeptide(L)'
;MPTALPTTETRERRERPQRRSNVIDEFVSAEMSSAPMAEPSIGSTIVRGGRQTKSKKDREREAERTRYEETNFVRLAKESKKDRAKRLRAEGPRGTFGGEEWRGLTEGADRITKLTRRAQGSGSALDRSRKRKNEDGQRDDGMGVGQIFEKRRKKVDSWKR
;
A
#
# COMPACT_ATOMS: atom_id res chain seq x y z
N MET A 1 26.51 -16.32 -40.70
CA MET A 1 25.92 -15.62 -39.54
C MET A 1 24.43 -15.46 -39.78
N PRO A 2 23.52 -16.12 -39.03
CA PRO A 2 22.09 -15.92 -39.25
C PRO A 2 21.66 -14.60 -38.60
N THR A 3 21.11 -13.69 -39.40
CA THR A 3 20.50 -12.43 -38.98
C THR A 3 19.08 -12.71 -38.49
N ALA A 4 18.82 -12.52 -37.20
CA ALA A 4 17.48 -12.69 -36.62
C ALA A 4 16.53 -11.57 -37.08
N LEU A 5 15.31 -11.95 -37.49
CA LEU A 5 14.23 -11.01 -37.80
C LEU A 5 13.70 -10.33 -36.51
N PRO A 6 13.25 -9.07 -36.58
CA PRO A 6 12.62 -8.41 -35.44
C PRO A 6 11.22 -9.00 -35.21
N THR A 7 11.07 -9.80 -34.16
CA THR A 7 9.77 -10.26 -33.68
C THR A 7 9.01 -9.08 -33.08
N THR A 8 7.85 -8.77 -33.62
CA THR A 8 6.90 -7.81 -33.05
C THR A 8 6.19 -8.46 -31.86
N GLU A 9 6.91 -8.76 -30.78
CA GLU A 9 6.25 -9.09 -29.52
C GLU A 9 5.68 -7.80 -28.93
N THR A 10 4.37 -7.80 -28.78
CA THR A 10 3.62 -6.74 -28.10
C THR A 10 4.21 -6.58 -26.70
N ARG A 11 4.75 -5.40 -26.40
CA ARG A 11 5.24 -5.01 -25.06
C ARG A 11 4.32 -5.60 -23.99
N GLU A 12 4.83 -6.54 -23.19
CA GLU A 12 4.18 -6.98 -21.96
C GLU A 12 3.67 -5.75 -21.21
N ARG A 13 2.35 -5.68 -21.04
CA ARG A 13 1.69 -4.57 -20.36
C ARG A 13 2.13 -4.61 -18.90
N ARG A 14 3.22 -3.91 -18.58
CA ARG A 14 3.76 -3.76 -17.21
C ARG A 14 2.59 -3.54 -16.26
N GLU A 15 2.35 -4.51 -15.38
CA GLU A 15 1.27 -4.43 -14.41
C GLU A 15 1.45 -3.14 -13.62
N ARG A 16 0.40 -2.31 -13.64
CA ARG A 16 0.44 -1.01 -12.98
C ARG A 16 0.54 -1.29 -11.49
N PRO A 17 1.63 -0.88 -10.80
CA PRO A 17 1.81 -1.24 -9.40
C PRO A 17 0.61 -0.75 -8.60
N GLN A 18 0.09 -1.62 -7.74
CA GLN A 18 -1.01 -1.27 -6.86
C GLN A 18 -0.61 -0.03 -6.05
N ARG A 19 -1.45 1.00 -6.11
CA ARG A 19 -1.17 2.28 -5.45
C ARG A 19 -1.22 2.08 -3.95
N ARG A 20 -0.05 1.96 -3.31
CA ARG A 20 0.11 1.92 -1.86
C ARG A 20 -0.25 3.28 -1.26
N SER A 21 -0.78 3.27 -0.03
CA SER A 21 -1.05 4.49 0.72
C SER A 21 0.09 4.71 1.70
N ASN A 22 0.83 5.81 1.51
CA ASN A 22 1.99 6.15 2.32
C ASN A 22 1.71 6.12 3.83
N VAL A 23 0.54 6.63 4.26
CA VAL A 23 0.14 6.65 5.68
C VAL A 23 0.02 5.24 6.28
N ILE A 24 -0.56 4.29 5.53
CA ILE A 24 -0.65 2.91 6.01
C ILE A 24 0.74 2.27 6.05
N ASP A 25 1.58 2.52 5.04
CA ASP A 25 2.95 2.00 5.02
C ASP A 25 3.79 2.55 6.19
N GLU A 26 3.62 3.84 6.53
CA GLU A 26 4.23 4.48 7.71
C GLU A 26 3.74 3.83 9.01
N PHE A 27 2.42 3.70 9.19
CA PHE A 27 1.84 3.03 10.36
C PHE A 27 2.33 1.59 10.53
N VAL A 28 2.35 0.82 9.43
CA VAL A 28 2.83 -0.57 9.47
C VAL A 28 4.31 -0.64 9.84
N SER A 29 5.14 0.23 9.28
CA SER A 29 6.59 0.21 9.53
C SER A 29 6.99 0.77 10.90
N ALA A 30 6.28 1.79 11.40
CA ALA A 30 6.62 2.46 12.66
C ALA A 30 5.95 1.82 13.89
N GLU A 31 4.69 1.41 13.77
CA GLU A 31 3.87 1.01 14.93
C GLU A 31 3.61 -0.50 14.98
N MET A 32 3.30 -1.14 13.85
CA MET A 32 2.94 -2.57 13.82
C MET A 32 4.15 -3.50 13.69
N SER A 33 5.22 -3.02 13.06
CA SER A 33 6.42 -3.80 12.80
C SER A 33 7.36 -3.75 14.00
N SER A 34 7.81 -4.91 14.46
CA SER A 34 8.84 -5.01 15.50
C SER A 34 10.27 -4.81 14.95
N ALA A 35 10.42 -4.62 13.63
CA ALA A 35 11.72 -4.44 13.00
C ALA A 35 12.25 -3.00 13.22
N PRO A 36 13.53 -2.82 13.57
CA PRO A 36 14.12 -1.49 13.74
C PRO A 36 14.23 -0.77 12.39
N MET A 37 13.91 0.52 12.39
CA MET A 37 14.01 1.38 11.21
C MET A 37 15.35 2.13 11.20
N ALA A 38 16.02 2.17 10.04
CA ALA A 38 17.27 2.91 9.88
C ALA A 38 17.00 4.42 9.83
N GLU A 39 17.20 5.10 10.94
CA GLU A 39 17.12 6.55 11.02
C GLU A 39 18.43 7.22 10.59
N PRO A 40 18.36 8.35 9.85
CA PRO A 40 19.55 9.08 9.46
C PRO A 40 20.15 9.82 10.66
N SER A 41 21.45 10.08 10.61
CA SER A 41 22.08 11.01 11.56
C SER A 41 21.41 12.39 11.49
N ILE A 42 21.16 13.02 12.65
CA ILE A 42 20.38 14.26 12.80
C ILE A 42 20.87 15.37 11.86
N GLY A 43 22.18 15.54 11.73
CA GLY A 43 22.77 16.60 10.89
C GLY A 43 22.74 16.32 9.38
N SER A 44 22.54 15.07 8.95
CA SER A 44 22.63 14.66 7.54
C SER A 44 21.39 15.06 6.71
N THR A 45 20.27 15.35 7.39
CA THR A 45 19.00 15.71 6.77
C THR A 45 18.88 17.21 6.49
N ILE A 46 19.73 18.04 7.10
CA ILE A 46 19.70 19.49 6.98
C ILE A 46 20.37 19.92 5.68
N VAL A 47 19.70 20.79 4.91
CA VAL A 47 20.18 21.31 3.62
C VAL A 47 20.25 22.83 3.67
N ARG A 48 21.18 23.39 2.90
CA ARG A 48 21.34 24.85 2.74
C ARG A 48 21.49 25.58 4.08
N GLY A 49 22.25 24.99 5.00
CA GLY A 49 22.53 25.58 6.32
C GLY A 49 21.29 25.79 7.19
N GLY A 50 20.32 24.88 7.14
CA GLY A 50 19.12 24.95 7.99
C GLY A 50 17.87 25.51 7.31
N ARG A 51 17.98 26.04 6.08
CA ARG A 51 16.82 26.60 5.37
C ARG A 51 15.81 25.53 4.92
N GLN A 52 16.27 24.30 4.74
CA GLN A 52 15.45 23.19 4.29
C GLN A 52 15.88 21.90 4.99
N THR A 53 14.93 21.03 5.29
CA THR A 53 15.16 19.68 5.78
C THR A 53 14.69 18.68 4.74
N LYS A 54 15.45 17.60 4.51
CA LYS A 54 15.10 16.56 3.55
C LYS A 54 13.95 15.72 4.08
N SER A 55 12.92 15.55 3.26
CA SER A 55 11.87 14.56 3.54
C SER A 55 12.38 13.12 3.37
N LYS A 56 11.66 12.14 3.92
CA LYS A 56 11.95 10.70 3.69
C LYS A 56 12.04 10.38 2.19
N LYS A 57 11.12 10.91 1.39
CA LYS A 57 11.09 10.71 -0.07
C LYS A 57 12.24 11.40 -0.80
N ASP A 58 12.71 12.54 -0.32
CA ASP A 58 13.90 13.19 -0.88
C ASP A 58 15.16 12.35 -0.60
N ARG A 59 15.27 11.79 0.61
CA ARG A 59 16.37 10.90 0.99
C ARG A 59 16.41 9.62 0.15
N GLU A 60 15.25 8.98 -0.07
CA GLU A 60 15.16 7.78 -0.92
C GLU A 60 15.62 8.08 -2.35
N ARG A 61 15.23 9.23 -2.92
CA ARG A 61 15.66 9.64 -4.26
C ARG A 61 17.15 9.94 -4.36
N GLU A 62 17.72 10.57 -3.33
CA GLU A 62 19.16 10.79 -3.26
C GLU A 62 19.93 9.47 -3.07
N ALA A 63 19.40 8.53 -2.28
CA ALA A 63 19.96 7.19 -2.14
C ALA A 63 19.90 6.41 -3.46
N GLU A 64 18.82 6.53 -4.23
CA GLU A 64 18.74 5.95 -5.58
C GLU A 64 19.76 6.58 -6.53
N ARG A 65 19.91 7.90 -6.49
CA ARG A 65 20.89 8.62 -7.31
C ARG A 65 22.32 8.21 -6.97
N THR A 66 22.68 8.19 -5.69
CA THR A 66 24.01 7.80 -5.22
C THR A 66 24.31 6.36 -5.60
N ARG A 67 23.37 5.44 -5.36
CA ARG A 67 23.49 4.04 -5.83
C ARG A 67 23.76 3.98 -7.33
N TYR A 68 23.03 4.73 -8.15
CA TYR A 68 23.26 4.74 -9.59
C TYR A 68 24.65 5.27 -9.97
N GLU A 69 25.09 6.35 -9.33
CA GLU A 69 26.41 6.95 -9.55
C GLU A 69 27.54 6.00 -9.11
N GLU A 70 27.36 5.27 -8.01
CA GLU A 70 28.30 4.28 -7.49
C GLU A 70 28.33 3.00 -8.34
N THR A 71 27.19 2.52 -8.81
CA THR A 71 27.13 1.29 -9.64
C THR A 71 27.68 1.51 -11.04
N ASN A 72 27.50 2.70 -11.60
CA ASN A 72 27.92 3.02 -12.98
C ASN A 72 29.18 3.87 -13.03
N PHE A 73 29.70 4.31 -11.89
CA PHE A 73 30.89 5.17 -11.75
C PHE A 73 30.84 6.46 -12.58
N VAL A 74 29.64 6.98 -12.85
CA VAL A 74 29.39 8.20 -13.62
C VAL A 74 28.57 9.17 -12.78
N ARG A 75 29.01 10.43 -12.69
CA ARG A 75 28.23 11.48 -12.02
C ARG A 75 27.09 11.96 -12.90
N LEU A 76 25.88 11.97 -12.35
CA LEU A 76 24.74 12.56 -13.04
C LEU A 76 24.81 14.09 -12.98
N ALA A 77 24.36 14.73 -14.06
CA ALA A 77 24.22 16.18 -14.08
C ALA A 77 23.26 16.67 -12.98
N LYS A 78 23.37 17.94 -12.61
CA LYS A 78 22.36 18.57 -11.75
C LYS A 78 21.02 18.58 -12.48
N GLU A 79 19.93 18.50 -11.71
CA GLU A 79 18.57 18.43 -12.25
C GLU A 79 18.31 19.60 -13.22
N SER A 80 17.82 19.28 -14.42
CA SER A 80 17.50 20.30 -15.41
C SER A 80 16.28 21.12 -14.98
N LYS A 81 16.12 22.34 -15.50
CA LYS A 81 14.94 23.17 -15.25
C LYS A 81 13.64 22.45 -15.63
N LYS A 82 13.67 21.64 -16.70
CA LYS A 82 12.55 20.84 -17.17
C LYS A 82 12.17 19.76 -16.16
N ASP A 83 13.17 19.02 -15.66
CA ASP A 83 12.94 17.95 -14.68
C ASP A 83 12.44 18.52 -13.36
N ARG A 84 13.02 19.65 -12.92
CA ARG A 84 12.56 20.37 -11.73
C ARG A 84 11.11 20.82 -11.85
N ALA A 85 10.72 21.37 -12.99
CA ALA A 85 9.34 21.80 -13.23
C ALA A 85 8.37 20.62 -13.28
N LYS A 86 8.75 19.53 -13.95
CA LYS A 86 7.97 18.29 -14.00
C LYS A 86 7.79 17.69 -12.60
N ARG A 87 8.85 17.70 -11.79
CA ARG A 87 8.81 17.27 -10.41
C ARG A 87 7.83 18.10 -9.59
N LEU A 88 7.98 19.43 -9.59
CA LEU A 88 7.11 20.32 -8.84
C LEU A 88 5.63 20.14 -9.21
N ARG A 89 5.33 19.92 -10.50
CA ARG A 89 3.96 19.61 -10.96
C ARG A 89 3.46 18.25 -10.47
N ALA A 90 4.29 17.21 -10.55
CA ALA A 90 3.91 15.86 -10.13
C ALA A 90 3.73 15.74 -8.62
N GLU A 91 4.47 16.54 -7.87
CA GLU A 91 4.51 16.52 -6.42
C GLU A 91 3.41 17.36 -5.77
N GLY A 92 2.84 18.32 -6.49
CA GLY A 92 1.80 19.22 -5.98
C GLY A 92 2.32 20.18 -4.90
N PRO A 93 1.45 21.03 -4.35
CA PRO A 93 1.77 21.84 -3.17
C PRO A 93 2.03 20.91 -1.99
N ARG A 94 3.30 20.72 -1.63
CA ARG A 94 3.68 19.94 -0.43
C ARG A 94 3.76 20.84 0.79
N GLY A 95 3.09 20.44 1.86
CA GLY A 95 3.36 20.96 3.20
C GLY A 95 4.56 20.23 3.81
N THR A 96 5.78 20.51 3.39
CA THR A 96 6.95 19.96 4.11
C THR A 96 7.25 20.83 5.31
N PHE A 97 7.16 20.26 6.50
CA PHE A 97 7.47 20.95 7.75
C PHE A 97 8.27 20.03 8.66
N GLY A 98 9.37 20.52 9.22
CA GLY A 98 10.21 19.73 10.13
C GLY A 98 10.94 18.53 9.49
N GLY A 99 10.89 18.37 8.17
CA GLY A 99 11.40 17.16 7.49
C GLY A 99 10.33 16.09 7.26
N GLU A 100 9.11 16.33 7.71
CA GLU A 100 7.94 15.48 7.48
C GLU A 100 7.09 16.02 6.33
N GLU A 101 6.41 15.14 5.60
CA GLU A 101 5.48 15.50 4.54
C GLU A 101 4.05 15.55 5.09
N TRP A 102 3.52 16.76 5.27
CA TRP A 102 2.11 16.97 5.58
C TRP A 102 1.30 16.94 4.30
N ARG A 103 0.31 16.03 4.26
CA ARG A 103 -0.63 15.90 3.14
C ARG A 103 -2.01 16.37 3.58
N GLY A 104 -2.75 16.97 2.66
CA GLY A 104 -4.15 17.31 2.91
C GLY A 104 -4.95 16.05 3.21
N LEU A 105 -5.81 16.10 4.24
CA LEU A 105 -6.59 14.96 4.70
C LEU A 105 -7.46 14.36 3.59
N THR A 106 -7.91 15.20 2.65
CA THR A 106 -8.72 14.84 1.47
C THR A 106 -7.96 14.00 0.44
N GLU A 107 -6.65 14.19 0.25
CA GLU A 107 -5.89 13.50 -0.79
C GLU A 107 -5.57 12.03 -0.41
N GLY A 108 -5.69 11.67 0.88
CA GLY A 108 -5.32 10.36 1.43
C GLY A 108 -6.48 9.56 2.04
N ALA A 109 -7.45 10.22 2.68
CA ALA A 109 -8.49 9.54 3.45
C ALA A 109 -9.36 8.58 2.61
N ASP A 110 -9.77 9.00 1.42
CA ASP A 110 -10.58 8.18 0.51
C ASP A 110 -9.87 6.89 0.05
N ARG A 111 -8.53 6.87 0.09
CA ARG A 111 -7.75 5.68 -0.25
C ARG A 111 -7.67 4.72 0.92
N ILE A 112 -7.50 5.25 2.13
CA ILE A 112 -7.53 4.45 3.37
C ILE A 112 -8.87 3.73 3.45
N THR A 113 -9.99 4.44 3.28
CA THR A 113 -11.33 3.85 3.32
C THR A 113 -11.55 2.77 2.25
N LYS A 114 -11.03 2.96 1.03
CA LYS A 114 -11.11 1.94 -0.04
C LYS A 114 -10.27 0.70 0.27
N LEU A 115 -9.05 0.87 0.77
CA LEU A 115 -8.15 -0.24 1.10
C LEU A 115 -8.67 -1.04 2.29
N THR A 116 -9.15 -0.38 3.35
CA THR A 116 -9.71 -1.05 4.53
C THR A 116 -11.02 -1.77 4.22
N ARG A 117 -11.90 -1.18 3.38
CA ARG A 117 -13.13 -1.84 2.93
C ARG A 117 -12.85 -3.10 2.10
N ARG A 118 -11.84 -3.06 1.23
CA ARG A 118 -11.42 -4.25 0.46
C ARG A 118 -10.85 -5.34 1.37
N ALA A 119 -10.07 -4.97 2.39
CA ALA A 119 -9.54 -5.92 3.37
C ALA A 119 -10.65 -6.59 4.21
N GLN A 120 -11.68 -5.83 4.60
CA GLN A 120 -12.84 -6.31 5.38
C GLN A 120 -13.82 -7.18 4.57
N GLY A 121 -13.75 -7.15 3.22
CA GLY A 121 -14.33 -8.16 2.36
C GLY A 121 -15.83 -8.01 2.04
N SER A 122 -16.09 -7.85 0.74
CA SER A 122 -17.34 -8.21 0.05
C SER A 122 -17.47 -9.73 -0.15
N GLY A 123 -16.93 -10.53 0.78
CA GLY A 123 -16.99 -11.99 0.71
C GLY A 123 -18.39 -12.51 1.06
N SER A 124 -18.79 -13.62 0.44
CA SER A 124 -19.98 -14.38 0.83
C SER A 124 -19.96 -14.65 2.34
N ALA A 125 -21.13 -14.81 2.97
CA ALA A 125 -21.22 -15.13 4.40
C ALA A 125 -20.32 -16.32 4.80
N LEU A 126 -20.06 -17.23 3.86
CA LEU A 126 -19.16 -18.36 3.99
C LEU A 126 -17.68 -17.95 4.15
N ASP A 127 -17.18 -17.00 3.36
CA ASP A 127 -15.81 -16.48 3.50
C ASP A 127 -15.61 -15.73 4.83
N ARG A 128 -16.65 -15.02 5.29
CA ARG A 128 -16.64 -14.36 6.61
C ARG A 128 -16.70 -15.35 7.76
N SER A 129 -17.34 -16.50 7.56
CA SER A 129 -17.37 -17.60 8.53
C SER A 129 -16.00 -18.27 8.60
N ARG A 130 -15.38 -18.60 7.45
CA ARG A 130 -14.05 -19.22 7.40
C ARG A 130 -12.92 -18.36 7.97
N LYS A 131 -12.97 -17.03 7.78
CA LYS A 131 -11.98 -16.10 8.32
C LYS A 131 -12.09 -15.93 9.85
N ARG A 132 -13.29 -16.13 10.41
CA ARG A 132 -13.48 -16.23 11.86
C ARG A 132 -13.14 -17.67 12.26
N LYS A 133 -11.87 -17.94 12.57
CA LYS A 133 -11.56 -19.15 13.35
C LYS A 133 -12.31 -19.02 14.67
N ASN A 134 -13.26 -19.92 14.92
CA ASN A 134 -13.81 -20.11 16.25
C ASN A 134 -12.65 -20.61 17.12
N GLU A 135 -12.05 -19.74 17.94
CA GLU A 135 -11.03 -20.13 18.93
C GLU A 135 -11.62 -20.99 20.04
N ASP A 136 -12.93 -20.86 20.26
CA ASP A 136 -13.72 -21.87 20.96
C ASP A 136 -13.93 -23.04 20.00
N GLY A 137 -13.16 -24.12 20.20
CA GLY A 137 -13.39 -25.41 19.57
C GLY A 137 -14.88 -25.73 19.57
N GLN A 138 -15.37 -26.26 18.46
CA GLN A 138 -16.76 -26.64 18.20
C GLN A 138 -17.52 -26.93 19.50
N ARG A 139 -18.20 -25.91 20.04
CA ARG A 139 -19.07 -26.11 21.20
C ARG A 139 -20.06 -27.17 20.76
N ASP A 140 -20.06 -28.27 21.50
CA ASP A 140 -20.86 -29.48 21.36
C ASP A 140 -22.37 -29.23 21.55
N ASP A 141 -22.86 -28.08 21.09
CA ASP A 141 -24.28 -27.77 21.03
C ASP A 141 -24.74 -27.91 19.58
N GLY A 142 -24.77 -29.16 19.11
CA GLY A 142 -25.41 -29.60 17.86
C GLY A 142 -26.93 -29.35 17.80
N MET A 143 -27.44 -28.36 18.53
CA MET A 143 -28.86 -28.06 18.72
C MET A 143 -29.45 -27.08 17.70
N GLY A 144 -28.63 -26.52 16.79
CA GLY A 144 -29.08 -25.47 15.87
C GLY A 144 -29.59 -25.96 14.51
N VAL A 145 -28.98 -27.00 13.93
CA VAL A 145 -29.22 -27.35 12.52
C VAL A 145 -30.49 -28.22 12.35
N GLY A 146 -30.73 -29.16 13.27
CA GLY A 146 -31.92 -30.01 13.26
C GLY A 146 -33.22 -29.25 13.51
N GLN A 147 -33.22 -28.30 14.44
CA GLN A 147 -34.43 -27.53 14.78
C GLN A 147 -34.90 -26.60 13.66
N ILE A 148 -33.98 -26.03 12.88
CA ILE A 148 -34.34 -25.19 11.73
C ILE A 148 -34.95 -26.05 10.61
N PHE A 149 -34.41 -27.26 10.41
CA PHE A 149 -34.96 -28.22 9.47
C PHE A 149 -36.36 -28.71 9.88
N GLU A 150 -36.57 -29.06 11.15
CA GLU A 150 -37.88 -29.48 11.67
C GLU A 150 -38.93 -28.37 11.60
N LYS A 151 -38.55 -27.12 11.91
CA LYS A 151 -39.45 -25.96 11.76
C LYS A 151 -39.87 -25.76 10.30
N ARG A 152 -38.93 -25.93 9.35
CA ARG A 152 -39.23 -25.84 7.92
C ARG A 152 -40.10 -27.01 7.46
N ARG A 153 -39.84 -28.23 7.93
CA ARG A 153 -40.66 -29.41 7.64
C ARG A 153 -42.10 -29.22 8.12
N LYS A 154 -42.30 -28.82 9.38
CA LYS A 154 -43.64 -28.52 9.93
C LYS A 154 -44.41 -27.49 9.11
N LYS A 155 -43.74 -26.43 8.65
CA LYS A 155 -44.38 -25.37 7.84
C LYS A 155 -44.76 -25.84 6.44
N VAL A 156 -43.97 -26.74 5.85
CA VAL A 156 -44.27 -27.34 4.54
C VAL A 156 -45.41 -28.35 4.67
N ASP A 157 -45.40 -29.17 5.72
CA ASP A 157 -46.46 -30.14 5.99
C ASP A 157 -47.79 -29.47 6.31
N SER A 158 -47.78 -28.30 6.99
CA SER A 158 -49.00 -27.52 7.25
C SER A 158 -49.58 -26.85 6.00
N TRP A 159 -48.77 -26.62 4.96
CA TRP A 159 -49.24 -26.07 3.68
C TRP A 159 -49.87 -27.16 2.81
N LYS A 160 -49.41 -28.41 2.95
CA LYS A 160 -49.89 -29.55 2.15
C LYS A 160 -51.22 -30.16 2.64
N ARG A 161 -51.88 -29.57 3.64
CA ARG A 161 -53.25 -29.92 4.05
C ARG A 161 -54.24 -28.88 3.57
#